data_AF-A0AAX6MJZ7-F1
#
_entry.id   AF-A0AAX6MJZ7-F1
#
_cell.length_a   1.000
_cell.length_b   1.000
_cell.length_c   1.000
_cell.angle_alpha   90.00
_cell.angle_beta   90.00
_cell.angle_gamma   90.00
#
_symmetry.space_group_name_H-M   'P 1'
#
loop_
_entity.id
_entity.type
_entity.pdbx_description
1 polymer ?
#
loop_
_entity_poly.entity_id
_entity_poly.type
_entity_poly.pdbx_seq_one_letter_code
_entity_poly.pdbx_strand_id
1 'polypeptide(L)'
;MTPWLSALIRTAKATKCIPEHVTAIDWVPVDIAANMMRDFITRPVQQEAQVYHICHPNPQRWGLLVDILRELLAVADTTPLREWTRKLRQITDPSPEDIAQMPALTIFGLPRGTWGWDGICKIRHSPSYKVFSGQYTHPR
;
A
#
# COMPACT_ATOMS: atom_id res chain seq x y z
N MET A 1 5.55 -10.97 -9.85
CA MET A 1 5.40 -9.52 -9.67
C MET A 1 5.26 -9.25 -8.18
N THR A 2 6.27 -8.64 -7.55
CA THR A 2 6.27 -8.36 -6.11
C THR A 2 5.30 -7.20 -5.82
N PRO A 3 4.30 -7.36 -4.92
CA PRO A 3 3.42 -6.24 -4.55
C PRO A 3 4.24 -5.04 -4.06
N TRP A 4 3.85 -3.83 -4.44
CA TRP A 4 4.62 -2.60 -4.20
C TRP A 4 5.04 -2.42 -2.73
N LEU A 5 4.16 -2.79 -1.79
CA LEU A 5 4.42 -2.69 -0.36
C LEU A 5 5.53 -3.63 0.10
N SER A 6 5.46 -4.90 -0.31
CA SER A 6 6.50 -5.88 0.00
C SER A 6 7.84 -5.52 -0.63
N ALA A 7 7.82 -4.92 -1.84
CA ALA A 7 9.02 -4.43 -2.49
C ALA A 7 9.65 -3.27 -1.69
N LEU A 8 8.81 -2.31 -1.26
CA LEU A 8 9.23 -1.19 -0.41
C LEU A 8 9.85 -1.69 0.91
N ILE A 9 9.20 -2.62 1.61
CA ILE A 9 9.69 -3.15 2.90
C ILE A 9 11.04 -3.85 2.72
N ARG A 10 11.20 -4.68 1.68
CA ARG A 10 12.47 -5.36 1.39
C ARG A 10 13.58 -4.37 1.07
N THR A 11 13.32 -3.39 0.23
CA THR A 11 14.31 -2.36 -0.09
C THR A 11 14.61 -1.48 1.12
N ALA A 12 13.63 -1.15 1.98
CA ALA A 12 13.86 -0.40 3.21
C ALA A 12 14.78 -1.17 4.17
N LYS A 13 14.62 -2.49 4.27
CA LYS A 13 15.50 -3.37 5.03
C LYS A 13 16.93 -3.37 4.47
N ALA A 14 17.08 -3.48 3.15
CA ALA A 14 18.38 -3.52 2.48
C ALA A 14 19.12 -2.17 2.56
N THR A 15 18.41 -1.06 2.39
CA THR A 15 18.98 0.30 2.42
C THR A 15 19.08 0.90 3.82
N LYS A 16 18.55 0.21 4.83
CA LYS A 16 18.42 0.70 6.21
C LYS A 16 17.77 2.08 6.28
N CYS A 17 16.80 2.33 5.40
CA CYS A 17 16.14 3.63 5.28
C CYS A 17 14.67 3.45 4.87
N ILE A 18 13.76 4.02 5.65
CA ILE A 18 12.31 3.94 5.42
C ILE A 18 11.81 5.26 4.78
N PRO A 19 10.93 5.22 3.76
CA PRO A 19 10.29 6.44 3.26
C PRO A 19 9.30 7.00 4.29
N GLU A 20 9.47 8.27 4.64
CA GLU A 20 8.73 8.93 5.73
C GLU A 20 7.25 9.15 5.43
N HIS A 21 6.90 9.42 4.17
CA HIS A 21 5.52 9.65 3.76
C HIS A 21 5.30 9.13 2.34
N VAL A 22 4.27 8.32 2.15
CA VAL A 22 3.81 7.85 0.84
C VAL A 22 2.39 8.35 0.59
N THR A 23 1.40 7.70 1.20
CA THR A 23 -0.01 8.13 1.24
C THR A 23 -0.67 7.56 2.50
N ALA A 24 -1.90 8.01 2.83
CA ALA A 24 -2.69 7.36 3.87
C ALA A 24 -3.00 5.90 3.49
N ILE A 25 -2.87 5.01 4.47
CA ILE A 25 -3.00 3.58 4.29
C ILE A 25 -4.45 3.16 4.51
N ASP A 26 -5.07 2.58 3.48
CA ASP A 26 -6.41 2.00 3.54
C ASP A 26 -6.31 0.47 3.42
N TRP A 27 -5.80 -0.18 4.45
CA TRP A 27 -5.61 -1.64 4.46
C TRP A 27 -6.81 -2.33 5.07
N VAL A 28 -7.33 -3.31 4.36
CA VAL A 28 -8.33 -4.25 4.86
C VAL A 28 -7.67 -5.62 4.95
N PRO A 29 -7.66 -6.28 6.12
CA PRO A 29 -7.21 -7.66 6.23
C PRO A 29 -7.97 -8.57 5.26
N VAL A 30 -7.25 -9.51 4.63
CA VAL A 30 -7.82 -10.35 3.56
C VAL A 30 -8.98 -11.23 4.06
N ASP A 31 -8.90 -11.69 5.30
CA ASP A 31 -9.92 -12.47 5.98
C ASP A 31 -11.20 -11.64 6.21
N ILE A 32 -11.05 -10.37 6.61
CA ILE A 32 -12.18 -9.44 6.76
C ILE A 32 -12.82 -9.15 5.40
N ALA A 33 -12.01 -8.87 4.37
CA ALA A 33 -12.53 -8.64 3.02
C ALA A 33 -13.26 -9.89 2.47
N ALA A 34 -12.73 -11.08 2.70
CA ALA A 34 -13.36 -12.34 2.29
C ALA A 34 -14.69 -12.58 3.01
N ASN A 35 -14.75 -12.32 4.32
CA ASN A 35 -15.98 -12.40 5.09
C ASN A 35 -17.03 -11.41 4.58
N MET A 36 -16.65 -10.16 4.29
CA MET A 36 -17.55 -9.16 3.71
C MET A 36 -18.08 -9.61 2.33
N MET A 37 -17.21 -10.12 1.45
CA MET A 37 -17.62 -10.64 0.15
C MET A 37 -18.62 -11.78 0.25
N ARG A 38 -18.38 -12.74 1.16
CA ARG A 38 -19.34 -13.82 1.46
C ARG A 38 -20.69 -13.23 1.86
N ASP A 39 -20.68 -12.28 2.78
CA ASP A 39 -21.91 -11.66 3.31
C ASP A 39 -22.65 -10.82 2.25
N PHE A 40 -21.96 -10.31 1.22
CA PHE A 40 -22.60 -9.63 0.09
C PHE A 40 -23.25 -10.61 -0.89
N ILE A 41 -22.61 -11.74 -1.15
CA ILE A 41 -23.07 -12.74 -2.11
C ILE A 41 -24.24 -13.57 -1.56
N THR A 42 -24.31 -13.77 -0.24
CA THR A 42 -25.39 -14.53 0.41
C THR A 42 -26.65 -13.70 0.69
N ARG A 43 -26.62 -12.38 0.42
CA ARG A 43 -27.81 -11.53 0.56
C ARG A 43 -28.87 -11.89 -0.48
N PRO A 44 -30.16 -11.78 -0.14
CA PRO A 44 -31.24 -11.93 -1.10
C PRO A 44 -31.03 -11.02 -2.32
N VAL A 45 -31.25 -11.57 -3.51
CA VAL A 45 -31.11 -10.83 -4.77
C VAL A 45 -32.06 -9.63 -4.74
N GLN A 46 -31.47 -8.44 -4.87
CA GLN A 46 -32.21 -7.19 -5.07
C GLN A 46 -32.42 -6.98 -6.57
N GLN A 47 -33.49 -6.27 -6.95
CA GLN A 47 -33.83 -6.04 -8.37
C GLN A 47 -32.76 -5.21 -9.11
N GLU A 48 -31.90 -4.50 -8.38
CA GLU A 48 -30.85 -3.64 -8.92
C GLU A 48 -29.45 -4.10 -8.47
N ALA A 49 -28.46 -3.89 -9.35
CA ALA A 49 -27.06 -4.18 -9.05
C ALA A 49 -26.55 -3.32 -7.88
N GLN A 50 -25.94 -3.95 -6.88
CA GLN A 50 -25.36 -3.28 -5.73
C GLN A 50 -23.84 -3.16 -5.87
N VAL A 51 -23.31 -1.98 -5.53
CA VAL A 51 -21.86 -1.72 -5.51
C VAL A 51 -21.44 -1.45 -4.07
N TYR A 52 -20.44 -2.18 -3.60
CA TYR A 52 -19.92 -2.07 -2.23
C TYR A 52 -18.44 -1.65 -2.25
N HIS A 53 -18.06 -0.72 -1.38
CA HIS A 53 -16.67 -0.35 -1.16
C HIS A 53 -16.13 -1.09 0.06
N ILE A 54 -15.15 -1.97 -0.15
CA ILE A 54 -14.41 -2.63 0.94
C ILE A 54 -13.20 -1.75 1.25
N CYS A 55 -13.37 -0.86 2.22
CA CYS A 55 -12.35 0.07 2.71
C CYS A 55 -12.28 -0.01 4.23
N HIS A 56 -11.13 0.32 4.79
CA HIS A 56 -10.96 0.49 6.23
C HIS A 56 -11.77 1.72 6.67
N PRO A 57 -12.65 1.61 7.69
CA PRO A 57 -13.55 2.72 8.06
C PRO A 57 -12.79 3.94 8.57
N ASN A 58 -11.60 3.72 9.13
CA ASN A 58 -10.70 4.76 9.61
C ASN A 58 -9.30 4.54 9.00
N PRO A 59 -9.01 5.02 7.78
CA PRO A 59 -7.71 4.82 7.15
C PRO A 59 -6.57 5.25 8.08
N GLN A 60 -5.56 4.40 8.20
CA GLN A 60 -4.45 4.62 9.12
C GLN A 60 -3.41 5.55 8.51
N ARG A 61 -2.72 6.30 9.37
CA ARG A 61 -1.60 7.14 8.95
C ARG A 61 -0.43 6.26 8.55
N TRP A 62 0.26 6.64 7.48
CA TRP A 62 1.52 6.01 7.07
C TRP A 62 2.55 5.94 8.20
N GLY A 63 2.57 6.95 9.09
CA GLY A 63 3.45 6.98 10.26
C GLY A 63 3.35 5.75 11.16
N LEU A 64 2.15 5.17 11.33
CA LEU A 64 1.99 3.95 12.12
C LEU A 64 2.78 2.78 11.50
N LEU A 65 2.75 2.64 10.17
CA LEU A 65 3.56 1.64 9.48
C LEU A 65 5.05 1.94 9.62
N VAL A 66 5.46 3.21 9.51
CA VAL A 66 6.87 3.60 9.69
C VAL A 66 7.36 3.17 11.06
N ASP A 67 6.59 3.43 12.12
CA ASP A 67 6.97 3.06 13.49
C ASP A 67 7.09 1.53 13.66
N ILE A 68 6.13 0.78 13.13
CA ILE A 68 6.18 -0.70 13.10
C ILE A 68 7.42 -1.19 12.34
N LEU A 69 7.73 -0.61 11.18
CA LEU A 69 8.89 -1.01 10.37
C LEU A 69 10.22 -0.64 11.03
N ARG A 70 10.29 0.48 11.76
CA ARG A 70 11.50 0.86 12.52
C ARG A 70 11.85 -0.22 13.55
N GLU A 71 10.83 -0.69 14.28
CA GLU A 71 10.97 -1.76 15.27
C GLU A 71 11.32 -3.10 14.60
N LEU A 72 10.54 -3.53 13.61
CA LEU A 72 10.72 -4.83 12.95
C LEU A 72 12.03 -4.96 12.18
N LEU A 73 12.53 -3.87 11.58
CA LEU A 73 13.72 -3.88 10.73
C LEU A 73 14.98 -3.43 11.47
N ALA A 74 14.85 -2.95 12.71
CA ALA A 74 15.90 -2.26 13.45
C ALA A 74 16.54 -1.13 12.61
N VAL A 75 15.69 -0.26 12.06
CA VAL A 75 16.07 0.88 11.21
C VAL A 75 15.59 2.16 11.87
N ALA A 76 16.49 3.11 12.13
CA ALA A 76 16.12 4.42 12.67
C ALA A 76 15.84 5.46 11.57
N ASP A 77 16.56 5.36 10.45
CA ASP A 77 16.58 6.40 9.44
C ASP A 77 15.31 6.44 8.59
N THR A 78 14.72 7.63 8.55
CA THR A 78 13.64 7.98 7.64
C THR A 78 14.08 9.05 6.66
N THR A 79 13.54 9.04 5.46
CA THR A 79 13.84 10.03 4.43
C THR A 79 12.57 10.34 3.64
N PRO A 80 12.33 11.59 3.20
CA PRO A 80 11.22 11.90 2.32
C PRO A 80 11.20 11.00 1.08
N LEU A 81 10.02 10.54 0.65
CA LEU A 81 9.90 9.60 -0.46
C LEU A 81 10.61 10.08 -1.74
N ARG A 82 10.55 11.38 -2.03
CA ARG A 82 11.25 11.96 -3.19
C ARG A 82 12.76 11.73 -3.13
N GLU A 83 13.36 11.91 -1.96
CA GLU A 83 14.79 11.69 -1.74
C GLU A 83 15.13 10.21 -1.72
N TRP A 84 14.27 9.38 -1.11
CA TRP A 84 14.43 7.93 -1.12
C TRP A 84 14.42 7.36 -2.55
N THR A 85 13.45 7.77 -3.38
CA THR A 85 13.41 7.34 -4.79
C THR A 85 14.54 7.94 -5.61
N ARG A 86 15.06 9.12 -5.27
CA ARG A 86 16.26 9.68 -5.91
C ARG A 86 17.48 8.81 -5.61
N LYS A 87 17.69 8.39 -4.37
CA LYS A 87 18.78 7.47 -3.99
C LYS A 87 18.69 6.16 -4.79
N LEU A 88 17.49 5.59 -4.91
CA LEU A 88 17.29 4.38 -5.73
C LEU A 88 17.63 4.58 -7.21
N ARG A 89 17.27 5.71 -7.80
CA ARG A 89 17.59 6.02 -9.20
C ARG A 89 19.07 6.31 -9.47
N GLN A 90 19.86 6.58 -8.43
CA GLN A 90 21.31 6.75 -8.56
C GLN A 90 22.04 5.41 -8.72
N ILE A 91 21.40 4.29 -8.36
CA ILE A 91 21.92 2.96 -8.60
C ILE A 91 21.79 2.68 -10.10
N THR A 92 22.91 2.75 -10.81
CA THR A 92 23.00 2.51 -12.25
C THR A 92 23.46 1.06 -12.46
N ASP A 93 22.81 0.36 -13.39
CA ASP A 93 23.10 -1.05 -13.74
C ASP A 93 23.10 -2.02 -12.53
N PRO A 94 21.97 -2.13 -11.80
CA PRO A 94 21.88 -3.02 -10.65
C PRO A 94 22.05 -4.48 -11.08
N SER A 95 22.89 -5.22 -10.35
CA SER A 95 23.03 -6.66 -10.57
C SER A 95 21.73 -7.41 -10.24
N PRO A 96 21.55 -8.65 -10.70
CA PRO A 96 20.42 -9.47 -10.29
C PRO A 96 20.30 -9.64 -8.76
N GLU A 97 21.42 -9.66 -8.05
CA GLU A 97 21.44 -9.70 -6.59
C GLU A 97 20.92 -8.40 -5.97
N ASP A 98 21.32 -7.24 -6.53
CA ASP A 98 20.81 -5.94 -6.08
C ASP A 98 19.29 -5.85 -6.27
N ILE A 99 18.76 -6.36 -7.37
CA ILE A 99 17.31 -6.40 -7.62
C ILE A 99 16.61 -7.36 -6.65
N ALA A 100 17.25 -8.48 -6.30
CA ALA A 100 16.72 -9.43 -5.32
C ALA A 100 16.65 -8.80 -3.91
N GLN A 101 17.66 -8.04 -3.49
CA GLN A 101 17.66 -7.37 -2.18
C GLN A 101 16.81 -6.09 -2.18
N MET A 102 16.79 -5.37 -3.30
CA MET A 102 16.12 -4.09 -3.46
C MET A 102 15.07 -4.13 -4.60
N PRO A 103 14.02 -4.95 -4.47
CA PRO A 103 13.00 -5.10 -5.52
C PRO A 103 12.23 -3.81 -5.84
N ALA A 104 12.28 -2.80 -4.97
CA ALA A 104 11.71 -1.49 -5.25
C ALA A 104 12.44 -0.76 -6.42
N LEU A 105 13.65 -1.18 -6.81
CA LEU A 105 14.34 -0.69 -8.02
C LEU A 105 13.51 -0.93 -9.29
N THR A 106 12.86 -2.08 -9.40
CA THR A 106 12.00 -2.41 -10.55
C THR A 106 10.76 -1.52 -10.63
N ILE A 107 10.29 -1.01 -9.48
CA ILE A 107 9.03 -0.27 -9.38
C ILE A 107 9.24 1.24 -9.43
N PHE A 108 10.26 1.75 -8.72
CA PHE A 108 10.52 3.19 -8.56
C PHE A 108 11.78 3.67 -9.30
N GLY A 109 12.59 2.75 -9.84
CA GLY A 109 13.76 3.06 -10.66
C GLY A 109 13.43 3.31 -12.13
N LEU A 110 12.20 3.03 -12.56
CA LEU A 110 11.79 3.25 -13.94
C LEU A 110 11.71 4.74 -14.29
N PRO A 111 12.12 5.15 -15.50
CA PRO A 111 11.91 6.50 -16.01
C PRO A 111 10.42 6.87 -15.96
N ARG A 112 10.11 8.11 -15.58
CA ARG A 112 8.75 8.66 -15.32
C ARG A 112 7.72 8.54 -16.47
N GLY A 113 8.07 7.92 -17.59
CA GLY A 113 7.23 7.83 -18.79
C GLY A 113 6.54 6.48 -19.04
N THR A 114 6.76 5.44 -18.23
CA THR A 114 6.21 4.10 -18.55
C THR A 114 5.05 3.65 -17.67
N TRP A 115 4.91 4.12 -16.41
CA TRP A 115 3.70 3.91 -15.59
C TRP A 115 3.56 5.06 -14.57
N GLY A 116 2.53 5.90 -14.72
CA GLY A 116 2.29 7.04 -13.83
C GLY A 116 1.61 6.62 -12.53
N TRP A 117 2.31 6.74 -11.40
CA TRP A 117 1.74 6.62 -10.04
C TRP A 117 0.60 7.63 -9.76
N ASP A 118 0.47 8.67 -10.59
CA ASP A 118 -0.69 9.57 -10.62
C ASP A 118 -2.01 8.84 -10.90
N GLY A 119 -1.98 7.66 -11.53
CA GLY A 119 -3.16 6.84 -11.78
C GLY A 119 -3.75 6.18 -10.53
N ILE A 120 -2.92 5.85 -9.54
CA ILE A 120 -3.36 5.15 -8.31
C ILE A 120 -4.04 6.12 -7.34
N CYS A 121 -3.62 7.39 -7.32
CA CYS A 121 -4.21 8.40 -6.42
C CYS A 121 -5.52 9.03 -6.93
N LYS A 122 -5.83 8.94 -8.23
CA LYS A 122 -6.99 9.64 -8.84
C LYS A 122 -8.36 9.03 -8.56
N ILE A 123 -8.43 7.78 -8.10
CA ILE A 123 -9.72 7.07 -7.90
C ILE A 123 -10.53 7.63 -6.70
N ARG A 124 -9.92 8.44 -5.82
CA ARG A 124 -10.54 8.87 -4.55
C ARG A 124 -11.50 10.08 -4.64
N HIS A 125 -11.69 10.70 -5.82
CA HIS A 125 -12.41 12.00 -5.95
C HIS A 125 -13.76 11.94 -6.69
N SER A 126 -14.51 10.82 -6.65
CA SER A 126 -15.86 10.77 -7.23
C SER A 126 -16.95 10.92 -6.15
N PRO A 127 -17.93 11.85 -6.25
CA PRO A 127 -18.73 12.30 -5.10
C PRO A 127 -20.03 11.53 -4.85
N SER A 128 -20.35 10.48 -5.60
CA SER A 128 -21.73 9.95 -5.67
C SER A 128 -21.88 8.52 -5.14
N TYR A 129 -21.51 8.22 -3.89
CA TYR A 129 -21.76 6.88 -3.32
C TYR A 129 -22.10 6.91 -1.83
N LYS A 130 -23.15 6.18 -1.44
CA LYS A 130 -23.51 5.98 -0.03
C LYS A 130 -22.48 5.07 0.63
N VAL A 131 -21.82 5.58 1.67
CA VAL A 131 -20.89 4.82 2.52
C VAL A 131 -21.70 4.04 3.54
N PHE A 132 -21.60 2.71 3.52
CA PHE A 132 -22.14 1.86 4.59
C PHE A 132 -20.99 1.42 5.50
N SER A 133 -20.89 2.01 6.68
CA SER A 133 -19.91 1.66 7.70
C SER A 133 -20.44 0.52 8.57
N GLY A 134 -20.08 -0.72 8.22
CA GLY A 134 -20.27 -1.86 9.13
C GLY A 134 -19.19 -1.84 10.21
N GLN A 135 -19.58 -1.61 11.47
CA GLN A 135 -18.66 -1.75 12.61
C GLN A 135 -18.38 -3.23 12.86
N TYR A 136 -17.14 -3.67 12.58
CA TYR A 136 -16.66 -4.98 13.00
C TYR A 136 -16.14 -4.87 14.44
N THR A 137 -16.78 -5.58 15.37
CA THR A 137 -16.29 -5.72 16.75
C THR A 137 -15.60 -7.08 16.89
N HIS A 138 -14.36 -7.06 17.37
CA HIS A 138 -13.50 -8.23 17.55
C HIS A 138 -14.10 -9.14 18.64
N PRO A 139 -14.24 -10.47 18.44
CA PRO A 139 -14.37 -11.40 19.55
C PRO A 139 -13.01 -11.52 20.26
N ARG A 140 -13.03 -11.52 21.59
CA ARG A 140 -11.86 -11.73 22.45
C ARG A 140 -11.41 -13.19 22.42
#